data_AF-A0A526YF95-F1
#
_entry.id   AF-A0A526YF95-F1
#
_cell.length_a   1.000
_cell.length_b   1.000
_cell.length_c   1.000
_cell.angle_alpha   90.00
_cell.angle_beta   90.00
_cell.angle_gamma   90.00
#
_symmetry.space_group_name_H-M   'P 1'
#
loop_
_entity.id
_entity.type
_entity.pdbx_description
1 polymer ?
#
loop_
_entity_poly.entity_id
_entity_poly.type
_entity_poly.pdbx_seq_one_letter_code
_entity_poly.pdbx_strand_id
1 'polypeptide(L)'
;IHFDRHIDIQEKDLDERMHTTPWYWATNLPNVSATNLVQLGIGGWQVPRYGVAEARKRGTNVLTIADIEQMGLEKAAEIALELAWKDTDAVYI
;
A
#
# COMPACT_ATOMS: atom_id res chain seq x y z
N ILE A 1 7.49 1.30 1.59
CA ILE A 1 7.02 -0.09 1.72
C ILE A 1 6.25 -0.16 3.04
N HIS A 2 4.99 -0.55 2.99
CA HIS A 2 4.09 -0.57 4.14
C HIS A 2 3.80 -2.02 4.52
N PHE A 3 4.20 -2.43 5.72
CA PHE A 3 3.86 -3.75 6.27
C PHE A 3 2.66 -3.63 7.18
N ASP A 4 1.54 -4.24 6.81
CA ASP A 4 0.30 -4.10 7.57
C ASP A 4 -0.73 -5.16 7.19
N ARG A 5 -1.72 -5.32 8.06
CA ARG A 5 -2.95 -6.05 7.74
C ARG A 5 -3.96 -5.15 7.03
N HIS A 6 -3.91 -3.84 7.27
CA HIS A 6 -4.88 -2.85 6.81
C HIS A 6 -4.37 -2.06 5.61
N ILE A 7 -5.29 -1.57 4.77
CA ILE A 7 -4.95 -0.89 3.52
C ILE A 7 -4.71 0.61 3.68
N ASP A 8 -5.29 1.24 4.71
CA ASP A 8 -4.99 2.62 5.19
C ASP A 8 -4.79 3.73 4.13
N ILE A 9 -5.51 3.60 3.01
CA ILE A 9 -5.42 4.48 1.84
C ILE A 9 -6.77 5.10 1.47
N GLN A 10 -7.71 5.13 2.41
CA GLN A 10 -9.01 5.77 2.18
C GLN A 10 -8.80 7.28 2.05
N GLU A 11 -9.54 7.95 1.16
CA GLU A 11 -9.54 9.42 1.07
C GLU A 11 -10.04 10.07 2.37
N LYS A 12 -11.06 9.45 2.95
CA LYS A 12 -11.76 9.92 4.12
C LYS A 12 -12.38 8.74 4.86
N ASP A 13 -12.51 8.87 6.17
CA ASP A 13 -13.32 8.00 7.00
C ASP A 13 -14.40 8.84 7.74
N LEU A 14 -14.40 8.88 9.07
CA LEU A 14 -15.18 9.86 9.83
C LEU A 14 -14.71 11.31 9.57
N ASP A 15 -13.41 11.48 9.31
CA ASP A 15 -12.78 12.74 8.94
C ASP A 15 -11.67 12.51 7.90
N GLU A 16 -11.08 13.58 7.38
CA GLU A 16 -10.00 13.55 6.39
C GLU A 16 -8.72 12.92 6.94
N ARG A 17 -8.36 13.22 8.20
CA ARG A 17 -7.13 12.78 8.86
C ARG A 17 -7.45 11.75 9.95
N MET A 18 -7.57 10.49 9.54
CA MET A 18 -7.82 9.36 10.42
C MET A 18 -6.73 8.30 10.22
N HIS A 19 -6.61 7.35 11.14
CA HIS A 19 -5.62 6.27 11.05
C HIS A 19 -5.78 5.38 9.79
N THR A 20 -6.93 5.43 9.12
CA THR A 20 -7.22 4.68 7.89
C THR A 20 -6.98 5.49 6.60
N THR A 21 -6.53 6.75 6.70
CA THR A 21 -6.27 7.63 5.55
C THR A 21 -4.79 8.03 5.30
N PRO A 22 -3.76 7.57 6.07
CA PRO A 22 -2.41 8.14 5.94
C PRO A 22 -1.79 7.95 4.55
N TRP A 23 -1.99 6.81 3.90
CA TRP A 23 -1.35 6.54 2.60
C TRP A 23 -2.00 7.30 1.44
N TYR A 24 -3.28 7.66 1.57
CA TYR A 24 -3.92 8.57 0.63
C TYR A 24 -3.21 9.92 0.64
N TRP A 25 -2.99 10.46 1.84
CA TRP A 25 -2.36 11.77 2.01
C TRP A 25 -0.86 11.76 1.73
N ALA A 26 -0.15 10.71 2.13
CA ALA A 26 1.28 10.57 1.87
C ALA A 26 1.57 10.57 0.37
N THR A 27 0.74 9.88 -0.42
CA THR A 27 0.89 9.80 -1.89
C THR A 27 0.36 11.02 -2.64
N ASN A 28 -0.09 12.06 -1.93
CA ASN A 28 -0.37 13.38 -2.52
C ASN A 28 0.85 14.31 -2.44
N LEU A 29 1.92 13.92 -1.73
CA LEU A 29 3.17 14.68 -1.71
C LEU A 29 3.83 14.64 -3.09
N PRO A 30 4.43 15.76 -3.56
CA PRO A 30 4.90 15.88 -4.94
C PRO A 30 6.01 14.89 -5.33
N ASN A 31 6.75 14.37 -4.34
CA ASN A 31 7.86 13.43 -4.52
C ASN A 31 7.55 12.03 -3.98
N VAL A 32 6.28 11.72 -3.72
CA VAL A 32 5.86 10.40 -3.22
C VAL A 32 4.77 9.86 -4.14
N SER A 33 5.17 9.06 -5.12
CA SER A 33 4.23 8.48 -6.07
C SER A 33 3.41 7.36 -5.46
N ALA A 34 2.10 7.35 -5.74
CA ALA A 34 1.21 6.26 -5.35
C ALA A 34 1.60 4.92 -6.02
N THR A 35 2.16 4.95 -7.23
CA THR A 35 2.56 3.73 -7.95
C THR A 35 3.80 3.05 -7.36
N ASN A 36 4.54 3.73 -6.49
CA ASN A 36 5.65 3.15 -5.73
C ASN A 36 5.24 2.69 -4.33
N LEU A 37 4.01 2.96 -3.89
CA LEU A 37 3.49 2.43 -2.64
C LEU A 37 3.27 0.92 -2.80
N VAL A 38 4.01 0.15 -2.01
CA VAL A 38 3.85 -1.30 -1.88
C VAL A 38 3.31 -1.61 -0.49
N GLN A 39 2.18 -2.32 -0.43
CA GLN A 39 1.46 -2.69 0.77
C GLN A 39 1.50 -4.21 0.92
N LEU A 40 2.19 -4.69 1.95
CA LEU A 40 2.52 -6.10 2.17
C LEU A 40 1.74 -6.63 3.36
N GLY A 41 1.04 -7.75 3.17
CA GLY A 41 0.33 -8.47 4.24
C GLY A 41 -1.16 -8.10 4.35
N ILE A 42 -1.68 -7.33 3.39
CA ILE A 42 -3.07 -6.88 3.40
C ILE A 42 -4.01 -8.09 3.42
N GLY A 43 -4.96 -8.12 4.36
CA GLY A 43 -5.82 -9.28 4.45
C GLY A 43 -6.86 -9.23 5.55
N GLY A 44 -7.86 -10.09 5.39
CA GLY A 44 -8.99 -10.20 6.32
C GLY A 44 -10.22 -9.43 5.86
N TRP A 45 -11.34 -9.77 6.49
CA TRP A 45 -12.66 -9.21 6.17
C TRP A 45 -12.81 -7.73 6.55
N GLN A 46 -11.91 -7.19 7.36
CA GLN A 46 -11.94 -5.82 7.88
C GLN A 46 -11.36 -4.79 6.91
N VAL A 47 -10.76 -5.20 5.79
CA VAL A 47 -10.24 -4.27 4.79
C VAL A 47 -11.41 -3.52 4.13
N PRO A 48 -11.51 -2.19 4.26
CA PRO A 48 -12.66 -1.44 3.76
C PRO A 48 -12.67 -1.38 2.24
N ARG A 49 -13.87 -1.51 1.65
CA ARG A 49 -14.04 -1.49 0.19
C ARG A 49 -13.63 -0.17 -0.44
N TYR A 50 -13.80 0.94 0.27
CA TYR A 50 -13.38 2.27 -0.19
C TYR A 50 -11.86 2.36 -0.36
N GLY A 51 -11.09 1.84 0.60
CA GLY A 51 -9.63 1.75 0.49
C GLY A 51 -9.18 0.89 -0.70
N VAL A 52 -9.84 -0.25 -0.93
CA VAL A 52 -9.55 -1.11 -2.11
C VAL A 52 -9.85 -0.39 -3.42
N ALA A 53 -10.95 0.36 -3.49
CA ALA A 53 -11.30 1.15 -4.67
C ALA A 53 -10.26 2.24 -4.94
N GLU A 54 -9.79 2.92 -3.89
CA GLU A 54 -8.79 3.99 -4.01
C GLU A 54 -7.41 3.44 -4.40
N ALA A 55 -6.98 2.31 -3.81
CA ALA A 55 -5.77 1.60 -4.22
C ALA A 55 -5.76 1.27 -5.72
N ARG A 56 -6.88 0.76 -6.25
CA ARG A 56 -7.04 0.46 -7.68
C ARG A 56 -7.01 1.72 -8.55
N LYS A 57 -7.71 2.77 -8.12
CA LYS A 57 -7.74 4.07 -8.84
C LYS A 57 -6.36 4.69 -8.94
N ARG A 58 -5.56 4.59 -7.87
CA ARG A 58 -4.21 5.15 -7.78
C ARG A 58 -3.11 4.24 -8.33
N GLY A 59 -3.44 2.97 -8.62
CA GLY A 59 -2.46 1.99 -9.10
C GLY A 59 -1.41 1.65 -8.06
N THR A 60 -1.79 1.55 -6.79
CA THR A 60 -0.87 1.09 -5.74
C THR A 60 -0.66 -0.42 -5.82
N ASN A 61 0.42 -0.91 -5.21
CA ASN A 61 0.77 -2.32 -5.25
C ASN A 61 0.36 -2.99 -3.94
N VAL A 62 -0.53 -3.97 -4.01
CA VAL A 62 -1.02 -4.71 -2.85
C VAL A 62 -0.64 -6.17 -2.99
N LEU A 63 0.16 -6.68 -2.08
CA LEU A 63 0.42 -8.11 -1.91
C LEU A 63 -0.31 -8.55 -0.65
N THR A 64 -1.33 -9.38 -0.84
CA THR A 64 -2.13 -9.89 0.27
C THR A 64 -1.33 -10.89 1.09
N ILE A 65 -1.81 -11.19 2.31
CA ILE A 65 -1.19 -12.27 3.09
C ILE A 65 -1.22 -13.62 2.36
N ALA A 66 -2.28 -13.89 1.58
CA ALA A 66 -2.39 -15.11 0.78
C ALA A 66 -1.37 -15.14 -0.37
N ASP A 67 -1.12 -13.99 -1.02
CA ASP A 67 -0.09 -13.87 -2.05
C ASP A 67 1.30 -14.17 -1.47
N ILE A 68 1.59 -13.61 -0.27
CA ILE A 68 2.87 -13.83 0.42
C ILE A 68 3.04 -15.28 0.85
N GLU A 69 1.99 -15.92 1.39
CA GLU A 69 2.01 -17.35 1.74
C GLU A 69 2.26 -18.25 0.52
N GLN A 70 1.71 -17.90 -0.64
CA GLN A 70 1.88 -18.65 -1.88
C GLN A 70 3.26 -18.45 -2.52
N MET A 71 3.77 -17.22 -2.55
CA MET A 71 5.04 -16.87 -3.21
C MET A 71 6.27 -17.10 -2.33
N GLY A 72 6.10 -17.06 -1.00
CA GLY A 72 7.19 -17.04 -0.02
C GLY A 72 7.75 -15.64 0.22
N LEU A 73 8.41 -15.47 1.37
CA LEU A 73 8.93 -14.18 1.83
C LEU A 73 9.97 -13.58 0.88
N GLU A 74 10.88 -14.41 0.35
CA GLU A 74 11.96 -13.98 -0.53
C GLU A 74 11.41 -13.36 -1.81
N LYS A 75 10.46 -14.03 -2.47
CA LYS A 75 9.87 -13.53 -3.70
C LYS A 75 9.00 -12.30 -3.46
N ALA A 76 8.24 -12.27 -2.37
CA ALA A 76 7.46 -11.10 -1.98
C ALA A 76 8.34 -9.88 -1.72
N ALA A 77 9.49 -10.06 -1.06
CA ALA A 77 10.45 -9.00 -0.81
C ALA A 77 11.11 -8.49 -2.11
N GLU A 78 11.47 -9.38 -3.04
CA GLU A 78 12.01 -9.02 -4.35
C GLU A 78 11.02 -8.12 -5.12
N ILE A 79 9.75 -8.55 -5.24
CA ILE A 79 8.69 -7.78 -5.90
C ILE A 79 8.50 -6.42 -5.22
N ALA A 80 8.47 -6.38 -3.88
CA ALA A 80 8.28 -5.14 -3.15
C ALA A 80 9.42 -4.14 -3.36
N LEU A 81 10.66 -4.62 -3.38
CA LEU A 81 11.83 -3.80 -3.63
C LEU A 81 11.83 -3.29 -5.08
N GLU A 82 11.54 -4.14 -6.06
CA GLU A 82 11.49 -3.75 -7.48
C GLU A 82 10.47 -2.62 -7.72
N LEU A 83 9.26 -2.75 -7.16
CA LEU A 83 8.19 -1.76 -7.31
C LEU A 83 8.48 -0.46 -6.53
N ALA A 84 9.00 -0.56 -5.31
CA ALA A 84 9.27 0.61 -4.47
C ALA A 84 10.43 1.46 -5.00
N TRP A 85 11.47 0.84 -5.57
CA TRP A 85 12.66 1.54 -6.06
C TRP A 85 12.54 2.09 -7.49
N LYS A 86 11.46 1.77 -8.21
CA LYS A 86 11.26 2.26 -9.56
C LYS A 86 11.25 3.80 -9.61
N ASP A 87 12.18 4.37 -10.37
CA ASP A 87 12.29 5.82 -10.61
C ASP A 87 12.31 6.67 -9.32
N THR A 88 12.91 6.14 -8.23
CA THR A 88 12.92 6.76 -6.90
C THR A 88 14.33 6.73 -6.28
N ASP A 89 14.71 7.82 -5.60
CA ASP A 89 16.03 7.98 -4.98
C ASP A 89 16.12 7.33 -3.58
N ALA A 90 15.00 7.16 -2.88
CA ALA A 90 14.96 6.65 -1.52
C ALA A 90 13.63 5.97 -1.19
N VAL A 91 13.68 4.91 -0.38
CA VAL A 91 12.51 4.16 0.08
C VAL A 91 12.37 4.30 1.59
N TYR A 92 11.16 4.64 2.04
CA TYR A 92 10.75 4.59 3.45
C TYR A 92 10.07 3.25 3.74
N ILE A 93 10.34 2.65 4.91
CA ILE A 93 9.71 1.44 5.41
C ILE A 93 9.04 1.76 6.74
#